data_AF-A0A7V9SWX2-F1
#
_entry.id   AF-A0A7V9SWX2-F1
#
_cell.length_a   1.000
_cell.length_b   1.000
_cell.length_c   1.000
_cell.angle_alpha   90.00
_cell.angle_beta   90.00
_cell.angle_gamma   90.00
#
_symmetry.space_group_name_H-M   'P 1'
#
loop_
_entity.id
_entity.type
_entity.pdbx_description
1 polymer ?
#
loop_
_entity_poly.entity_id
_entity_poly.type
_entity_poly.pdbx_seq_one_letter_code
_entity_poly.pdbx_strand_id
1 'polypeptide(L)'
;MENNDAQKLAERIANFLYEGGKDSDDFASVRKSIEQINVRLSKIESNLMAQNQPPAIHRSPSFHPSQEKFEINEAVAREFIENSETEKPCPFEPTGKLCDHCSMCNSRGF
;
A
#
# COMPACT_ATOMS: atom_id res chain seq x y z
N MET A 1 49.72 42.23 -31.43
CA MET A 1 50.23 40.84 -31.37
C MET A 1 49.39 40.02 -30.37
N GLU A 2 48.05 40.08 -30.45
CA GLU A 2 47.14 39.51 -29.42
C GLU A 2 46.38 38.25 -29.89
N ASN A 3 46.52 37.87 -31.15
CA ASN A 3 45.75 36.77 -31.76
C ASN A 3 46.34 35.37 -31.47
N ASN A 4 47.61 35.31 -31.05
CA ASN A 4 48.31 34.04 -30.83
C ASN A 4 47.81 33.33 -29.56
N ASP A 5 47.48 34.09 -28.51
CA ASP A 5 47.01 33.53 -27.24
C ASP A 5 45.57 33.06 -27.34
N ALA A 6 44.73 33.79 -28.08
CA ALA A 6 43.36 33.37 -28.39
C ALA A 6 43.34 32.07 -29.22
N GLN A 7 44.25 31.95 -30.21
CA GLN A 7 44.40 30.73 -31.00
C GLN A 7 44.86 29.54 -30.15
N LYS A 8 45.85 29.73 -29.28
CA LYS A 8 46.32 28.69 -28.35
C LYS A 8 45.24 28.27 -27.36
N LEU A 9 44.41 29.20 -26.90
CA LEU A 9 43.28 28.90 -26.02
C LEU A 9 42.21 28.09 -26.77
N ALA A 10 41.87 28.48 -27.99
CA ALA A 10 40.92 27.76 -28.83
C ALA A 10 41.41 26.33 -29.13
N GLU A 11 42.70 26.15 -29.41
CA GLU A 11 43.32 24.84 -29.65
C GLU A 11 43.28 23.95 -28.40
N ARG A 12 43.53 24.51 -27.21
CA ARG A 12 43.40 23.78 -25.94
C ARG A 12 41.96 23.36 -25.66
N ILE A 13 40.99 24.23 -25.92
CA ILE A 13 39.56 23.91 -25.77
C ILE A 13 39.16 22.81 -26.75
N ALA A 14 39.60 22.89 -28.00
CA ALA A 14 39.32 21.87 -29.01
C ALA A 14 39.91 20.51 -28.61
N ASN A 15 41.15 20.46 -28.14
CA ASN A 15 41.78 19.23 -27.66
C ASN A 15 41.05 18.67 -26.44
N PHE A 16 40.63 19.52 -25.50
CA PHE A 16 39.90 19.08 -24.31
C PHE A 16 38.51 18.52 -24.64
N LEU A 17 37.83 19.05 -25.67
CA LEU A 17 36.55 18.51 -26.15
C LEU A 17 36.74 17.19 -26.93
N TYR A 18 37.84 17.07 -27.67
CA TYR A 18 38.18 15.84 -28.40
C TYR A 18 38.61 14.71 -27.46
N GLU A 19 39.34 15.04 -26.39
CA GLU A 19 39.82 14.09 -25.37
C GLU A 19 38.77 13.83 -24.29
N GLY A 20 38.00 14.83 -23.86
CA GLY A 20 36.90 14.70 -22.90
C GLY A 20 35.67 13.98 -23.46
N GLY A 21 35.60 13.78 -24.78
CA GLY A 21 34.66 12.84 -25.41
C GLY A 21 35.04 11.36 -25.23
N LYS A 22 36.23 11.07 -24.68
CA LYS A 22 36.78 9.73 -24.52
C LYS A 22 36.41 9.06 -23.20
N ASP A 23 35.88 9.81 -22.22
CA ASP A 23 35.22 9.29 -21.01
C ASP A 23 33.81 8.72 -21.29
N SER A 24 33.52 8.43 -22.57
CA SER A 24 32.24 7.93 -23.07
C SER A 24 31.93 6.48 -22.66
N ASP A 25 32.89 5.71 -22.16
CA ASP A 25 32.69 4.30 -21.80
C ASP A 25 31.87 4.13 -20.51
N ASP A 26 32.09 5.01 -19.52
CA ASP A 26 31.30 5.00 -18.27
C ASP A 26 29.84 5.36 -18.54
N PHE A 27 29.61 6.36 -19.39
CA PHE A 27 28.27 6.71 -19.84
C PHE A 27 27.65 5.65 -20.75
N ALA A 28 28.44 4.88 -21.49
CA ALA A 28 27.93 3.76 -22.28
C ALA A 28 27.49 2.61 -21.38
N SER A 29 28.26 2.30 -20.33
CA SER A 29 27.89 1.31 -19.31
C SER A 29 26.61 1.71 -18.58
N VAL A 30 26.50 2.97 -18.14
CA VAL A 30 25.28 3.50 -17.51
C VAL A 30 24.07 3.43 -18.44
N ARG A 31 24.22 3.83 -19.71
CA ARG A 31 23.14 3.72 -20.71
C ARG A 31 22.70 2.28 -20.93
N LYS A 32 23.64 1.34 -21.01
CA LYS A 32 23.37 -0.10 -21.11
C LYS A 32 22.65 -0.64 -19.86
N SER A 33 23.04 -0.21 -18.66
CA SER A 33 22.35 -0.58 -17.42
C SER A 33 20.92 -0.06 -17.40
N ILE A 34 20.66 1.17 -17.85
CA ILE A 34 19.31 1.73 -17.95
C ILE A 34 18.46 0.92 -18.94
N GLU A 35 19.02 0.58 -20.10
CA GLU A 35 18.32 -0.25 -21.09
C GLU A 35 17.95 -1.63 -20.53
N GLN A 36 18.88 -2.27 -19.83
CA GLN A 36 18.63 -3.54 -19.14
C GLN A 36 17.52 -3.43 -18.08
N ILE A 37 17.47 -2.32 -17.33
CA ILE A 37 16.41 -2.07 -16.34
C ILE A 37 15.05 -1.97 -17.06
N ASN A 38 14.97 -1.21 -18.15
CA ASN A 38 13.72 -1.06 -18.91
C ASN A 38 13.21 -2.40 -19.44
N VAL A 39 14.09 -3.23 -20.00
CA VAL A 39 13.72 -4.57 -20.49
C VAL A 39 13.16 -5.44 -19.35
N ARG A 40 13.78 -5.38 -18.17
CA ARG A 40 13.31 -6.15 -17.00
C ARG A 40 11.95 -5.66 -16.52
N LEU A 41 11.71 -4.35 -16.50
CA LEU A 41 10.43 -3.77 -16.11
C LEU A 41 9.31 -4.21 -17.06
N SER A 42 9.51 -4.11 -18.38
CA SER A 42 8.51 -4.56 -19.37
C SER A 42 8.18 -6.05 -19.23
N LYS A 43 9.17 -6.90 -18.87
CA LYS A 43 8.93 -8.33 -18.60
C LYS A 43 8.11 -8.53 -17.33
N ILE A 44 8.36 -7.75 -16.28
CA ILE A 44 7.59 -7.82 -15.04
C ILE A 44 6.16 -7.36 -15.28
N GLU A 45 5.96 -6.24 -15.97
CA GLU A 45 4.64 -5.70 -16.30
C GLU A 45 3.81 -6.69 -17.11
N SER A 46 4.39 -7.28 -18.17
CA SER A 46 3.69 -8.30 -18.97
C SER A 46 3.34 -9.56 -18.16
N ASN A 47 4.23 -10.00 -17.27
CA ASN A 47 3.96 -11.14 -16.39
C ASN A 47 2.88 -10.80 -15.33
N LEU A 48 2.89 -9.59 -14.78
CA LEU A 48 1.83 -9.12 -13.88
C LEU A 48 0.50 -8.98 -14.61
N MET A 49 0.47 -8.55 -15.88
CA MET A 49 -0.77 -8.54 -16.67
C MET A 49 -1.30 -9.96 -16.90
N ALA A 50 -0.42 -10.95 -17.10
CA ALA A 50 -0.80 -12.34 -17.24
C ALA A 50 -1.26 -12.98 -15.91
N GLN A 51 -0.67 -12.59 -14.78
CA GLN A 51 -1.00 -13.12 -13.44
C GLN A 51 -2.19 -12.42 -12.78
N ASN A 52 -2.47 -11.16 -13.12
CA ASN A 52 -3.65 -10.43 -12.64
C ASN A 52 -4.90 -10.73 -13.45
N GLN A 53 -4.87 -11.71 -14.35
CA GLN A 53 -6.11 -12.33 -14.80
C GLN A 53 -6.64 -13.10 -13.58
N PRO A 54 -7.73 -12.66 -12.92
CA PRO A 54 -8.28 -13.43 -11.82
C PRO A 54 -8.51 -14.84 -12.37
N PRO A 55 -8.06 -15.90 -11.68
CA PRO A 55 -8.53 -17.22 -12.03
C PRO A 55 -10.05 -17.09 -12.11
N ALA A 56 -10.66 -17.63 -13.16
CA ALA A 56 -12.10 -17.79 -13.18
C ALA A 56 -12.43 -18.71 -12.00
N ILE A 57 -12.56 -18.13 -10.80
CA ILE A 57 -13.08 -18.81 -9.63
C ILE A 57 -14.53 -19.00 -10.02
N HIS A 58 -14.81 -20.15 -10.64
CA HIS A 58 -16.13 -20.73 -10.60
C HIS A 58 -16.41 -20.97 -9.11
N ARG A 59 -16.84 -19.91 -8.42
CA ARG A 59 -17.54 -20.01 -7.14
C ARG A 59 -18.87 -20.63 -7.52
N SER A 60 -18.87 -21.95 -7.66
CA SER A 60 -20.07 -22.72 -7.40
C SER A 60 -20.56 -22.22 -6.05
N PRO A 61 -21.76 -21.65 -5.92
CA PRO A 61 -22.28 -21.28 -4.63
C PRO A 61 -22.44 -22.59 -3.85
N SER A 62 -21.44 -22.90 -3.03
CA SER A 62 -21.49 -24.01 -2.10
C SER A 62 -22.44 -23.58 -0.99
N PHE A 63 -23.74 -23.73 -1.24
CA PHE A 63 -24.76 -23.62 -0.22
C PHE A 63 -24.52 -24.73 0.80
N HIS A 64 -23.71 -24.42 1.80
CA HIS A 64 -23.50 -25.32 2.92
C HIS A 64 -24.62 -25.08 3.92
N PRO A 65 -25.28 -26.13 4.47
CA PRO A 65 -26.36 -25.96 5.46
C PRO A 65 -25.98 -25.15 6.71
N SER A 66 -24.68 -24.97 6.99
CA SER A 66 -24.24 -24.07 8.07
C SER A 66 -24.40 -22.59 7.74
N GLN A 67 -24.52 -22.22 6.46
CA GLN A 67 -24.59 -20.83 6.03
C GLN A 67 -25.88 -20.16 6.52
N GLU A 68 -27.01 -20.88 6.48
CA GLU A 68 -28.27 -20.45 7.10
C GLU A 68 -28.11 -20.23 8.62
N LYS A 69 -27.36 -21.11 9.31
CA LYS A 69 -27.08 -20.94 10.74
C LYS A 69 -26.20 -19.73 11.03
N PHE A 70 -25.25 -19.42 10.13
CA PHE A 70 -24.43 -18.23 10.26
C PHE A 70 -25.23 -16.95 10.05
N GLU A 71 -26.15 -16.92 9.08
CA GLU A 71 -27.04 -15.77 8.85
C GLU A 71 -27.96 -15.50 10.04
N ILE A 72 -28.53 -16.55 10.64
CA ILE A 72 -29.35 -16.43 11.86
C ILE A 72 -28.51 -15.90 13.02
N ASN A 73 -27.32 -16.45 13.24
CA ASN A 73 -26.43 -16.00 14.31
C ASN A 73 -25.94 -14.56 14.11
N GLU A 74 -25.70 -14.16 12.87
CA GLU A 74 -25.32 -12.79 12.53
C GLU A 74 -26.46 -11.81 12.83
N ALA A 75 -27.71 -12.15 12.48
CA ALA A 75 -28.87 -11.32 12.78
C ALA A 75 -29.07 -11.16 14.30
N VAL A 76 -28.90 -12.23 15.09
CA VAL A 76 -28.97 -12.19 16.55
C VAL A 76 -27.83 -11.34 17.14
N ALA A 77 -26.62 -11.45 16.60
CA ALA A 77 -25.50 -10.62 17.03
C ALA A 77 -25.73 -9.14 16.72
N ARG A 78 -26.33 -8.83 15.56
CA ARG A 78 -26.66 -7.47 15.15
C ARG A 78 -27.73 -6.86 16.07
N GLU A 79 -28.77 -7.62 16.41
CA GLU A 79 -29.80 -7.22 17.38
C GLU A 79 -29.20 -6.97 18.77
N PHE A 80 -28.24 -7.79 19.21
CA PHE A 80 -27.55 -7.56 20.49
C PHE A 80 -26.72 -6.27 20.48
N ILE A 81 -26.00 -6.01 19.38
CA ILE A 81 -25.18 -4.81 19.22
C ILE A 81 -26.06 -3.56 19.13
N GLU A 82 -27.14 -3.58 18.35
CA GLU A 82 -28.08 -2.46 18.22
C GLU A 82 -28.81 -2.17 19.55
N ASN A 83 -29.17 -3.21 20.30
CA ASN A 83 -29.79 -3.03 21.62
C ASN A 83 -28.78 -2.61 22.70
N SER A 84 -27.48 -2.87 22.51
CA SER A 84 -26.42 -2.42 23.45
C SER A 84 -26.18 -0.91 23.42
N GLU A 85 -26.64 -0.18 22.39
CA GLU A 85 -26.62 1.29 22.39
C GLU A 85 -27.71 1.91 23.30
N THR A 86 -28.62 1.10 23.85
CA THR A 86 -29.70 1.55 24.75
C THR A 86 -29.55 1.03 26.18
N GLU A 87 -28.31 0.99 26.69
CA GLU A 87 -28.07 0.69 28.10
C GLU A 87 -28.83 1.71 28.98
N LYS A 88 -29.93 1.25 29.58
CA LYS A 88 -30.78 2.08 30.46
C LYS A 88 -29.96 2.46 31.71
N PRO A 89 -29.96 3.76 32.12
CA PRO A 89 -29.30 4.17 33.35
C PRO A 89 -29.91 3.42 34.54
N CYS A 90 -29.05 2.97 35.45
CA CYS A 90 -29.49 2.16 36.59
C CYS A 90 -30.39 2.99 37.52
N PRO A 91 -31.65 2.57 37.80
CA PRO A 91 -32.58 3.34 38.63
C PRO A 91 -32.15 3.41 40.11
N PHE A 92 -31.14 2.62 40.51
CA PHE A 92 -30.58 2.57 41.86
C PHE A 92 -29.24 3.33 42.00
N GLU A 93 -28.74 3.92 40.92
CA GLU A 93 -27.52 4.72 40.94
C GLU A 93 -27.88 6.23 40.94
N PRO A 94 -27.55 6.98 42.01
CA PRO A 94 -27.99 8.37 42.18
C PRO A 94 -27.26 9.41 41.32
N THR A 95 -26.16 9.04 40.66
CA THR A 95 -25.43 9.89 39.71
C THR A 95 -25.78 9.65 38.23
N GLY A 96 -26.69 8.70 37.92
CA GLY A 96 -27.26 8.47 36.59
C GLY A 96 -26.28 7.88 35.57
N LYS A 97 -25.17 7.30 36.02
CA LYS A 97 -24.17 6.68 35.15
C LYS A 97 -24.62 5.31 34.65
N LEU A 98 -24.11 4.92 33.48
CA LEU A 98 -24.30 3.58 32.91
C LEU A 98 -23.69 2.56 33.88
N CYS A 99 -24.40 1.45 34.12
CA CYS A 99 -23.99 0.46 35.12
C CYS A 99 -22.81 -0.34 34.58
N ASP A 100 -21.59 -0.02 35.02
CA ASP A 100 -20.43 -0.63 34.40
C ASP A 100 -20.35 -2.13 34.65
N HIS A 101 -20.77 -2.67 35.80
CA HIS A 101 -20.83 -4.12 36.02
C HIS A 101 -21.90 -4.50 37.05
N CYS A 102 -23.05 -5.08 36.70
CA CYS A 102 -24.14 -5.40 37.64
C CYS A 102 -24.10 -6.78 38.37
N SER A 103 -24.17 -6.93 39.72
CA SER A 103 -25.28 -7.42 40.58
C SER A 103 -25.19 -7.00 42.09
N MET A 104 -25.80 -5.98 42.69
CA MET A 104 -26.99 -5.25 42.30
C MET A 104 -26.91 -4.60 40.92
N CYS A 105 -25.76 -4.44 40.23
CA CYS A 105 -25.02 -3.18 40.27
C CYS A 105 -23.45 -3.13 40.07
N ASN A 106 -22.52 -3.72 40.85
CA ASN A 106 -22.02 -5.12 40.89
C ASN A 106 -22.34 -5.87 42.19
N SER A 107 -23.14 -5.20 43.02
CA SER A 107 -23.17 -5.10 44.49
C SER A 107 -22.05 -4.20 44.98
N ARG A 108 -21.86 -3.07 44.27
CA ARG A 108 -21.18 -1.86 44.78
C ARG A 108 -19.77 -2.07 45.38
N GLY A 109 -18.93 -2.87 44.74
CA GLY A 109 -17.49 -2.74 44.95
C GLY A 109 -16.98 -1.43 44.33
N PHE A 110 -16.28 -0.63 45.14
CA PHE A 110 -15.25 0.29 44.66
C PHE A 110 -14.15 -0.47 43.91
#